data_AF-A0A7S1VDG6-F1
#
_entry.id   AF-A0A7S1VDG6-F1
#
_cell.length_a   1.000
_cell.length_b   1.000
_cell.length_c   1.000
_cell.angle_alpha   90.00
_cell.angle_beta   90.00
_cell.angle_gamma   90.00
#
_symmetry.space_group_name_H-M   'P 1'
#
loop_
_entity.id
_entity.type
_entity.pdbx_description
1 polymer ?
#
loop_
_entity_poly.entity_id
_entity_poly.type
_entity_poly.pdbx_seq_one_letter_code
_entity_poly.pdbx_strand_id
1 'polypeptide(L)'
;NSRTEWCILPPTPTPPVPTRAPTIEPIPFVTPVRDCTEESCERCEGHCESDDECDGSLVCSEKEGAGSPIPGCIGTDNSRTEWCILPPMPTPPVPTRAPTIEPIPFVTPVRDCTEESCERCEGHCESDDECDGSLVCSEKEGAGSPIPG
;
A
#
# COMPACT_ATOMS: atom_id res chain seq x y z
N ASN A 1 -8.95 36.54 25.61
CA ASN A 1 -8.46 35.17 25.87
C ASN A 1 -9.57 34.20 25.52
N SER A 2 -9.63 33.79 24.26
CA SER A 2 -10.59 32.78 23.79
C SER A 2 -9.74 31.65 23.21
N ARG A 3 -9.46 30.67 24.06
CA ARG A 3 -8.82 29.41 23.70
C ARG A 3 -9.92 28.59 23.02
N THR A 4 -9.81 28.41 21.71
CA THR A 4 -10.80 27.63 20.94
C THR A 4 -10.25 26.22 20.80
N GLU A 5 -10.97 25.26 21.36
CA GLU A 5 -10.63 23.83 21.35
C GLU A 5 -11.45 23.11 20.28
N TRP A 6 -10.88 22.06 19.70
CA TRP A 6 -11.41 21.39 18.50
C TRP A 6 -11.34 19.88 18.62
N CYS A 7 -12.32 19.18 18.05
CA CYS A 7 -12.33 17.72 17.96
C CYS A 7 -11.42 17.25 16.80
N ILE A 8 -10.31 16.60 17.13
CA ILE A 8 -9.31 16.11 16.17
C ILE A 8 -9.03 14.63 16.37
N LEU A 9 -8.39 13.98 15.38
CA LEU A 9 -7.91 12.61 15.57
C LEU A 9 -6.81 12.59 16.65
N PRO A 10 -6.83 11.60 17.57
CA PRO A 10 -5.73 11.42 18.49
C PRO A 10 -4.44 11.23 17.71
N PRO A 11 -3.29 11.76 18.19
CA PRO A 11 -2.02 11.43 17.59
C PRO A 11 -1.90 9.91 17.58
N THR A 12 -1.78 9.32 16.40
CA THR A 12 -1.56 7.88 16.29
C THR A 12 -0.35 7.57 17.16
N PRO A 13 -0.45 6.64 18.14
CA PRO A 13 0.70 6.26 18.93
C PRO A 13 1.75 5.84 17.93
N THR A 14 2.86 6.57 17.87
CA THR A 14 3.95 6.21 16.98
C THR A 14 4.31 4.80 17.41
N PRO A 15 4.16 3.78 16.54
CA PRO A 15 4.50 2.43 16.93
C PRO A 15 5.91 2.48 17.49
N PRO A 16 6.17 1.89 18.68
CA PRO A 16 7.51 1.89 19.24
C PRO A 16 8.42 1.41 18.13
N VAL A 17 9.38 2.25 17.72
CA VAL A 17 10.27 1.94 16.60
C VAL A 17 10.79 0.53 16.87
N PRO A 18 10.45 -0.47 16.04
CA PRO A 18 10.91 -1.82 16.29
C PRO A 18 12.43 -1.76 16.28
N THR A 19 13.04 -1.91 17.47
CA THR A 19 14.49 -1.73 17.67
C THR A 19 15.28 -2.85 16.99
N ARG A 20 14.60 -3.84 16.44
CA ARG A 20 15.14 -4.78 15.50
C ARG A 20 14.31 -4.66 14.24
N ALA A 21 14.92 -4.11 13.19
CA ALA A 21 14.45 -4.41 11.84
C ALA A 21 14.28 -5.93 11.76
N PRO A 22 13.21 -6.45 11.14
CA PRO A 22 13.24 -7.84 10.72
C PRO A 22 14.55 -8.00 9.94
N THR A 23 15.35 -9.00 10.33
CA THR A 23 16.38 -9.48 9.42
C THR A 23 15.58 -9.96 8.22
N ILE A 24 15.46 -9.09 7.22
CA ILE A 24 15.08 -9.50 5.88
C ILE A 24 16.20 -10.47 5.55
N GLU A 25 15.99 -11.77 5.78
CA GLU A 25 16.75 -12.77 5.06
C GLU A 25 16.60 -12.34 3.61
N PRO A 26 17.70 -11.95 2.95
CA PRO A 26 17.60 -11.47 1.58
C PRO A 26 16.85 -12.56 0.85
N ILE A 27 15.68 -12.21 0.30
CA ILE A 27 14.97 -13.08 -0.64
C ILE A 27 16.08 -13.54 -1.57
N PRO A 28 16.40 -14.86 -1.61
CA PRO A 28 17.56 -15.32 -2.33
C PRO A 28 17.45 -14.74 -3.72
N PHE A 29 18.47 -13.99 -4.14
CA PHE A 29 18.46 -13.34 -5.43
C PHE A 29 18.42 -14.45 -6.48
N VAL A 30 17.23 -14.77 -6.97
CA VAL A 30 17.04 -15.95 -7.84
C VAL A 30 17.48 -15.56 -9.25
N THR A 31 18.62 -16.11 -9.66
CA THR A 31 19.14 -16.00 -11.02
C THR A 31 18.50 -17.06 -11.91
N PRO A 32 18.32 -16.78 -13.22
CA PRO A 32 17.72 -17.75 -14.13
C PRO A 32 18.57 -19.02 -14.25
N VAL A 33 17.98 -20.18 -13.93
CA VAL A 33 18.54 -21.52 -14.15
C VAL A 33 17.83 -22.16 -15.33
N ARG A 34 18.58 -22.53 -16.37
CA ARG A 34 17.97 -23.00 -17.61
C ARG A 34 17.18 -24.28 -17.42
N ASP A 35 17.61 -25.19 -16.56
CA ASP A 35 17.03 -26.51 -16.38
C ASP A 35 16.42 -26.64 -14.99
N CYS A 36 15.19 -27.15 -14.90
CA CYS A 36 14.62 -27.56 -13.62
C CYS A 36 15.32 -28.84 -13.13
N THR A 37 15.83 -28.81 -11.90
CA THR A 37 16.60 -29.95 -11.35
C THR A 37 15.77 -30.86 -10.44
N GLU A 38 14.53 -30.46 -10.12
CA GLU A 38 13.59 -31.14 -9.23
C GLU A 38 12.35 -31.64 -9.98
N GLU A 39 11.45 -32.37 -9.30
CA GLU A 39 10.16 -32.80 -9.87
C GLU A 39 9.21 -31.61 -10.18
N SER A 40 9.44 -30.46 -9.55
CA SER A 40 8.73 -29.20 -9.77
C SER A 40 9.71 -28.04 -9.89
N CYS A 41 9.61 -27.28 -10.97
CA CYS A 41 10.41 -26.10 -11.27
C CYS A 41 10.10 -24.95 -10.31
N GLU A 42 11.14 -24.40 -9.68
CA GLU A 42 11.01 -23.21 -8.84
C GLU A 42 10.94 -21.93 -9.69
N ARG A 43 10.72 -20.79 -9.02
CA ARG A 43 10.74 -19.49 -9.69
C ARG A 43 12.09 -19.28 -10.37
N CYS A 44 12.08 -18.80 -11.61
CA CYS A 44 13.29 -18.57 -12.42
C CYS A 44 13.99 -19.84 -12.91
N GLU A 45 13.35 -21.00 -12.84
CA GLU A 45 13.79 -22.19 -13.54
C GLU A 45 13.07 -22.33 -14.89
N GLY A 46 13.72 -22.97 -15.87
CA GLY A 46 13.22 -23.09 -17.23
C GLY A 46 13.11 -24.52 -17.75
N HIS A 47 12.53 -24.66 -18.95
CA HIS A 47 12.09 -25.92 -19.59
C HIS A 47 10.84 -26.55 -18.95
N CYS A 48 9.98 -25.76 -18.31
CA CYS A 48 8.61 -26.20 -18.05
C CYS A 48 7.86 -26.35 -19.38
N GLU A 49 7.00 -27.37 -19.52
CA GLU A 49 6.08 -27.52 -20.65
C GLU A 49 4.65 -27.04 -20.30
N SER A 50 4.32 -27.07 -19.01
CA SER A 50 2.99 -26.77 -18.47
C SER A 50 3.05 -26.11 -17.09
N ASP A 51 1.97 -25.43 -16.69
CA ASP A 51 1.88 -24.76 -15.38
C ASP A 51 1.98 -25.74 -14.21
N ASP A 52 1.61 -27.02 -14.41
CA ASP A 52 1.68 -28.08 -13.42
C ASP A 52 3.12 -28.49 -13.05
N GLU A 53 4.09 -28.18 -13.91
CA GLU A 53 5.52 -28.41 -13.63
C GLU A 53 6.13 -27.30 -12.79
N CYS A 54 5.44 -26.16 -12.63
CA CYS A 54 5.91 -25.06 -11.81
C CYS A 54 5.38 -25.17 -10.37
N ASP A 55 6.23 -24.85 -9.39
CA ASP A 55 5.83 -24.95 -7.97
C ASP A 55 4.70 -23.97 -7.60
N GLY A 56 3.71 -24.49 -6.88
CA GLY A 56 2.65 -23.71 -6.24
C GLY A 56 1.70 -22.99 -7.20
N SER A 57 1.92 -21.69 -7.41
CA SER A 57 1.05 -20.80 -8.21
C SER A 57 1.83 -20.08 -9.31
N LEU A 58 2.99 -20.62 -9.68
CA LEU A 58 3.79 -20.16 -10.79
C LEU A 58 3.15 -20.62 -12.10
N VAL A 59 3.43 -19.89 -13.18
CA VAL A 59 2.96 -20.22 -14.52
C VAL A 59 4.15 -20.43 -15.43
N CYS A 60 4.01 -21.36 -16.36
CA CYS A 60 5.01 -21.63 -17.36
C CYS A 60 4.84 -20.64 -18.51
N SER A 61 5.81 -19.74 -18.70
CA SER A 61 5.69 -18.68 -19.70
C SER A 61 7.02 -18.33 -20.33
N GLU A 62 7.00 -18.11 -21.64
CA GLU A 62 8.17 -17.54 -22.32
C GLU A 62 8.31 -16.05 -22.00
N LYS A 63 9.55 -15.58 -21.98
CA LYS A 63 9.85 -14.15 -21.95
C LYS A 63 9.54 -13.52 -23.32
N GLU A 64 9.28 -12.22 -23.35
CA GLU A 64 8.97 -11.43 -24.56
C GLU A 64 10.01 -11.58 -25.70
N GLY A 65 11.25 -12.00 -25.40
CA GLY A 65 12.27 -12.26 -26.41
C GLY A 65 13.61 -12.72 -25.84
N ALA A 66 14.51 -13.21 -26.70
CA ALA A 66 15.87 -13.56 -26.33
C ALA A 66 16.63 -12.31 -25.81
N GLY A 67 17.18 -12.39 -24.60
CA GLY A 67 17.89 -11.28 -23.95
C GLY A 67 16.99 -10.36 -23.12
N SER A 68 15.67 -10.56 -23.15
CA SER A 68 14.74 -9.85 -22.26
C SER A 68 14.90 -10.32 -20.81
N PRO A 69 14.69 -9.43 -19.82
CA PRO A 69 14.66 -9.83 -18.42
C PRO A 69 13.48 -10.77 -18.18
N ILE A 70 13.69 -11.77 -17.31
CA ILE A 70 12.62 -12.69 -16.90
C ILE A 70 11.85 -12.03 -15.75
N PRO A 71 10.52 -11.85 -15.85
CA PRO A 71 9.73 -11.17 -14.82
C PRO A 71 9.90 -11.82 -13.44
N GLY A 72 10.36 -11.05 -12.45
CA GLY A 72 10.57 -11.52 -11.08
C GLY A 72 11.90 -12.23 -10.84
N CYS A 73 12.78 -12.30 -11.84
CA CYS A 73 14.11 -12.90 -11.77
C CYS A 73 15.21 -11.86 -11.98
N ILE A 74 16.40 -12.15 -11.43
CA ILE A 74 17.54 -11.23 -11.56
C ILE A 74 18.50 -11.77 -12.60
N GLY A 75 18.57 -11.04 -13.72
CA GLY A 75 19.42 -11.38 -14.84
C GLY A 75 18.63 -11.40 -16.15
N THR A 76 19.36 -11.61 -17.23
CA THR A 76 18.80 -11.85 -18.56
C THR A 76 19.30 -13.20 -19.04
N ASP A 77 18.48 -13.85 -19.84
CA ASP A 77 18.86 -15.07 -20.54
C ASP A 77 18.61 -14.87 -22.04
N ASN A 78 19.51 -15.39 -22.86
CA ASN A 78 19.43 -15.29 -24.33
C ASN A 78 18.75 -16.50 -24.98
N SER A 79 18.32 -17.48 -24.19
CA SER A 79 17.63 -18.67 -24.69
C SER A 79 16.19 -18.34 -25.10
N ARG A 80 15.56 -19.18 -25.90
CA ARG A 80 14.11 -19.12 -26.16
C ARG A 80 13.48 -20.34 -25.50
N THR A 81 13.30 -20.23 -24.19
CA THR A 81 12.81 -21.29 -23.32
C THR A 81 11.75 -20.67 -22.43
N GLU A 82 10.80 -21.48 -22.00
CA GLU A 82 9.75 -21.19 -21.04
C GLU A 82 10.30 -21.23 -19.62
N TRP A 83 9.80 -20.33 -18.76
CA TRP A 83 10.26 -20.15 -17.40
C TRP A 83 9.08 -20.18 -16.44
N CYS A 84 9.29 -20.76 -15.26
CA CYS A 84 8.34 -20.67 -14.17
C CYS A 84 8.44 -19.29 -13.52
N ILE A 85 7.43 -18.46 -13.79
CA ILE A 85 7.35 -17.08 -13.31
C ILE A 85 6.07 -16.87 -12.51
N LEU A 86 6.02 -15.76 -11.77
CA LEU A 86 4.77 -15.35 -11.14
C LEU A 86 3.76 -14.99 -12.24
N PRO A 87 2.49 -15.42 -12.11
CA PRO A 87 1.45 -15.01 -13.03
C PRO A 87 1.35 -13.48 -13.03
N PRO A 88 1.10 -12.87 -14.19
CA PRO A 88 0.86 -11.43 -14.24
C PRO A 88 -0.32 -11.13 -13.31
N MET A 89 -0.10 -10.22 -12.36
CA MET A 89 -1.19 -9.75 -11.52
C MET A 89 -2.29 -9.23 -12.45
N PRO A 90 -3.57 -9.59 -12.24
CA PRO A 90 -4.65 -9.04 -13.05
C PRO A 90 -4.54 -7.52 -12.93
N THR A 91 -4.20 -6.85 -14.02
CA THR A 91 -4.17 -5.39 -14.03
C THR A 91 -5.57 -4.97 -13.64
N PRO A 92 -5.75 -4.22 -12.53
CA PRO A 92 -7.04 -3.62 -12.27
C PRO A 92 -7.43 -2.86 -13.54
N PRO A 93 -8.68 -2.96 -14.01
CA PRO A 93 -9.12 -2.22 -15.18
C PRO A 93 -8.66 -0.78 -14.98
N VAL A 94 -7.84 -0.28 -15.91
CA VAL A 94 -7.39 1.12 -15.85
C VAL A 94 -8.65 1.93 -15.62
N PRO A 95 -8.75 2.70 -14.52
CA PRO A 95 -9.91 3.54 -14.32
C PRO A 95 -9.92 4.55 -15.48
N THR A 96 -10.75 4.30 -16.50
CA THR A 96 -10.91 5.14 -17.70
C THR A 96 -11.46 6.52 -17.38
N ARG A 97 -11.81 6.75 -16.13
CA ARG A 97 -12.12 8.07 -15.62
C ARG A 97 -10.98 8.41 -14.70
N ALA A 98 -10.16 9.38 -15.13
CA ALA A 98 -9.46 10.21 -14.16
C ALA A 98 -10.46 10.50 -13.03
N PRO A 99 -10.09 10.33 -11.75
CA PRO A 99 -10.96 10.79 -10.70
C PRO A 99 -11.30 12.24 -11.07
N THR A 100 -12.59 12.50 -11.31
CA THR A 100 -13.06 13.87 -11.19
C THR A 100 -12.63 14.21 -9.78
N ILE A 101 -11.58 15.01 -9.66
CA ILE A 101 -11.28 15.70 -8.42
C ILE A 101 -12.48 16.61 -8.26
N GLU A 102 -13.57 16.07 -7.74
CA GLU A 102 -14.53 16.89 -7.05
C GLU A 102 -13.69 17.56 -5.96
N PRO A 103 -13.64 18.90 -5.95
CA PRO A 103 -12.90 19.58 -4.91
C PRO A 103 -13.47 19.07 -3.60
N ILE A 104 -12.65 18.33 -2.85
CA ILE A 104 -12.95 18.01 -1.46
C ILE A 104 -13.28 19.37 -0.86
N PRO A 105 -14.52 19.61 -0.37
CA PRO A 105 -14.80 20.89 0.26
C PRO A 105 -13.77 21.03 1.36
N PHE A 106 -12.94 22.05 1.26
CA PHE A 106 -12.10 22.47 2.38
C PHE A 106 -13.07 22.72 3.52
N VAL A 107 -13.14 21.78 4.46
CA VAL A 107 -13.99 21.92 5.64
C VAL A 107 -13.36 23.06 6.41
N THR A 108 -13.97 24.23 6.30
CA THR A 108 -13.58 25.37 7.11
C THR A 108 -13.83 24.96 8.55
N PRO A 109 -12.84 25.09 9.44
CA PRO A 109 -13.04 24.77 10.85
C PRO A 109 -14.22 25.60 11.36
N VAL A 110 -15.34 24.94 11.65
CA VAL A 110 -16.56 25.60 12.11
C VAL A 110 -16.39 25.81 13.60
N ARG A 111 -16.51 27.07 14.02
CA ARG A 111 -16.31 27.41 15.43
C ARG A 111 -17.32 26.67 16.30
N ASP A 112 -18.56 26.50 15.84
CA ASP A 112 -19.67 26.00 16.63
C ASP A 112 -20.15 24.64 16.07
N CYS A 113 -20.40 23.67 16.95
CA CYS A 113 -20.96 22.37 16.58
C CYS A 113 -22.44 22.53 16.17
N THR A 114 -22.85 21.83 15.12
CA THR A 114 -24.22 21.97 14.56
C THR A 114 -25.22 20.97 15.14
N GLU A 115 -24.74 19.93 15.84
CA GLU A 115 -25.51 18.90 16.52
C GLU A 115 -24.84 18.56 17.87
N GLU A 116 -25.57 17.89 18.77
CA GLU A 116 -25.18 17.62 20.18
C GLU A 116 -23.80 16.92 20.38
N SER A 117 -23.17 16.46 19.30
CA SER A 117 -21.83 15.87 19.25
C SER A 117 -21.01 16.49 18.12
N CYS A 118 -19.82 17.00 18.44
CA CYS A 118 -18.94 17.69 17.50
C CYS A 118 -18.22 16.70 16.58
N GLU A 119 -18.33 16.89 15.27
CA GLU A 119 -17.61 16.07 14.28
C GLU A 119 -16.14 16.52 14.14
N ARG A 120 -15.39 15.81 13.29
CA ARG A 120 -13.98 16.14 13.01
C ARG A 120 -13.87 17.56 12.45
N CYS A 121 -13.00 18.37 13.06
CA CYS A 121 -12.77 19.78 12.71
C CYS A 121 -13.86 20.77 13.17
N GLU A 122 -14.75 20.37 14.06
CA GLU A 122 -15.67 21.28 14.79
C GLU A 122 -15.05 21.74 16.13
N GLY A 123 -15.43 22.94 16.61
CA GLY A 123 -14.86 23.61 17.77
C GLY A 123 -15.83 23.83 18.95
N HIS A 124 -15.31 24.29 20.09
CA HIS A 124 -15.98 24.41 21.42
C HIS A 124 -16.19 23.08 22.16
N CYS A 125 -15.34 22.07 21.95
CA CYS A 125 -15.28 20.97 22.92
C CYS A 125 -14.54 21.43 24.19
N GLU A 126 -15.00 21.03 25.37
CA GLU A 126 -14.28 21.18 26.65
C GLU A 126 -13.66 19.85 27.11
N SER A 127 -14.17 18.73 26.60
CA SER A 127 -13.80 17.36 26.93
C SER A 127 -13.94 16.42 25.73
N ASP A 128 -13.33 15.23 25.80
CA ASP A 128 -13.39 14.22 24.73
C ASP A 128 -14.78 13.60 24.52
N ASP A 129 -15.65 13.60 25.53
CA ASP A 129 -17.02 13.12 25.44
C ASP A 129 -17.92 13.96 24.51
N GLU A 130 -17.52 15.20 24.21
CA GLU A 130 -18.23 16.11 23.30
C GLU A 130 -17.86 15.87 21.83
N CYS A 131 -16.87 15.01 21.57
CA CYS A 131 -16.40 14.68 20.24
C CYS A 131 -16.95 13.33 19.75
N ASP A 132 -17.34 13.26 18.48
CA ASP A 132 -17.90 12.02 17.92
C ASP A 132 -16.85 10.89 17.85
N GLY A 133 -17.25 9.71 18.31
CA GLY A 133 -16.53 8.45 18.12
C GLY A 133 -15.20 8.33 18.85
N SER A 134 -14.08 8.56 18.15
CA SER A 134 -12.71 8.36 18.65
C SER A 134 -11.86 9.63 18.58
N LEU A 135 -12.52 10.78 18.46
CA LEU A 135 -11.89 12.09 18.40
C LEU A 135 -11.49 12.55 19.81
N VAL A 136 -10.47 13.39 19.90
CA VAL A 136 -10.00 14.00 21.15
C VAL A 136 -10.13 15.51 21.04
N CYS A 137 -10.54 16.13 22.14
CA CYS A 137 -10.58 17.59 22.24
C CYS A 137 -9.16 18.15 22.38
N SER A 138 -8.77 19.12 21.55
CA SER A 138 -7.41 19.67 21.56
C SER A 138 -7.35 21.16 21.17
N GLU A 139 -6.47 21.91 21.83
CA GLU A 139 -6.17 23.30 21.51
C GLU A 139 -5.37 23.39 20.20
N LYS A 140 -5.81 24.26 19.28
CA LYS A 140 -5.03 24.63 18.09
C LYS A 140 -4.77 26.14 18.07
N GLU A 141 -3.51 26.50 17.88
CA GLU A 141 -3.07 27.87 17.60
C GLU A 141 -3.49 28.27 16.17
N GLY A 142 -4.71 28.78 16.02
CA GLY A 142 -5.11 29.59 14.86
C GLY A 142 -6.21 28.99 13.97
N ALA A 143 -7.25 29.79 13.77
CA ALA A 143 -8.42 29.54 12.92
C ALA A 143 -8.14 29.58 11.40
N GLY A 144 -6.98 29.10 10.94
CA GLY A 144 -6.58 29.28 9.54
C GLY A 144 -5.58 28.27 8.96
N SER A 145 -5.13 27.27 9.72
CA SER A 145 -4.28 26.23 9.17
C SER A 145 -5.13 25.05 8.67
N PRO A 146 -4.95 24.60 7.41
CA PRO A 146 -5.68 23.44 6.90
C PRO A 146 -5.39 22.23 7.80
N ILE A 147 -6.46 21.55 8.22
CA ILE A 147 -6.33 20.26 8.89
C ILE A 147 -6.29 19.23 7.75
N PRO A 148 -5.18 18.48 7.60
CA PRO A 148 -5.16 17.36 6.66
C PRO A 148 -6.17 16.32 7.14
N GLY A 149 -7.13 16.00 6.27
CA GLY A 149 -8.14 14.97 6.47
C GLY A 149 -7.64 13.57 6.17
#